data_AF-A0A3D0Y5I2-F1
#
_entry.id   AF-A0A3D0Y5I2-F1
#
_cell.length_a   1.000
_cell.length_b   1.000
_cell.length_c   1.000
_cell.angle_alpha   90.00
_cell.angle_beta   90.00
_cell.angle_gamma   90.00
#
_symmetry.space_group_name_H-M   'P 1'
#
loop_
_entity.id
_entity.type
_entity.pdbx_description
1 polymer ?
#
loop_
_entity_poly.entity_id
_entity_poly.type
_entity_poly.pdbx_seq_one_letter_code
_entity_poly.pdbx_strand_id
1 'polypeptide(L)'
;MEKSSQEITINKEDVEPYIYFVCSMAQRGKMYGGLSGKSDYIGGIFDRWINIIPESVIFNKYFLPKIANNLSVISDYYEYDPKKSGIAPDVLGVKVGANAKPFVEYVNKWHALNKAPQIEVKSFKKSQYMVSLRNQGYDNKYLVMVETNLDSDYLLPFFEKTVISEDIYNKLKMDDNVFIKTNINNDLSSVTKIKRDNTNLGSLRLITVCLAGDFMGYSYLCNGGESPFYIKGINETRTPRVLPQTIPFSDWVNKKIDNFYSWKENKLDNNKKHKLIDIYIENADKIQVLKNSKSSITIYTTDKVKINDTELGANKTYIIKFQLLDRSSSKNGEYFMHKSIIDKIPSKENIMIDNIKQYIK
;
A
#
# COMPACT_ATOMS: atom_id res chain seq x y z
N MET A 1 -7.49 12.99 -20.92
CA MET A 1 -6.24 12.21 -21.07
C MET A 1 -6.29 11.09 -20.06
N GLU A 2 -6.58 9.87 -20.48
CA GLU A 2 -6.44 8.69 -19.63
C GLU A 2 -4.95 8.55 -19.27
N LYS A 3 -4.62 8.73 -17.98
CA LYS A 3 -3.33 8.28 -17.46
C LYS A 3 -3.33 6.75 -17.52
N SER A 4 -2.79 6.20 -18.59
CA SER A 4 -2.35 4.81 -18.63
C SER A 4 -1.33 4.61 -17.52
N SER A 5 -1.75 4.05 -16.38
CA SER A 5 -0.82 3.66 -15.33
C SER A 5 -0.06 2.43 -15.83
N GLN A 6 1.22 2.59 -16.14
CA GLN A 6 2.06 1.50 -16.63
C GLN A 6 2.25 0.44 -15.53
N GLU A 7 1.84 -0.78 -15.83
CA GLU A 7 2.11 -1.94 -14.98
C GLU A 7 3.52 -2.47 -15.29
N ILE A 8 4.31 -2.69 -14.24
CA ILE A 8 5.71 -3.09 -14.29
C ILE A 8 5.81 -4.50 -13.74
N THR A 9 6.26 -5.43 -14.56
CA THR A 9 6.49 -6.81 -14.13
C THR A 9 7.69 -6.88 -13.19
N ILE A 10 7.53 -7.61 -12.08
CA ILE A 10 8.62 -7.98 -11.17
C ILE A 10 9.08 -9.37 -11.57
N ASN A 11 10.35 -9.51 -11.91
CA ASN A 11 10.96 -10.78 -12.26
C ASN A 11 11.89 -11.25 -11.15
N LYS A 12 12.33 -12.51 -11.26
CA LYS A 12 13.27 -13.12 -10.33
C LYS A 12 14.54 -12.28 -10.12
N GLU A 13 15.12 -11.76 -11.19
CA GLU A 13 16.40 -11.03 -11.18
C GLU A 13 16.31 -9.71 -10.38
N ASP A 14 15.11 -9.11 -10.31
CA ASP A 14 14.89 -7.89 -9.52
C ASP A 14 14.95 -8.17 -8.01
N VAL A 15 14.68 -9.42 -7.62
CA VAL A 15 14.50 -9.82 -6.22
C VAL A 15 15.73 -10.56 -5.68
N GLU A 16 16.55 -11.18 -6.54
CA GLU A 16 17.76 -11.93 -6.17
C GLU A 16 18.70 -11.19 -5.19
N PRO A 17 19.06 -9.90 -5.38
CA PRO A 17 19.93 -9.20 -4.43
C PRO A 17 19.32 -9.11 -3.04
N TYR A 18 18.00 -8.98 -2.95
CA TYR A 18 17.27 -8.90 -1.68
C TYR A 18 17.19 -10.26 -0.97
N ILE A 19 16.99 -11.34 -1.72
CA ILE A 19 17.08 -12.70 -1.18
C ILE A 19 18.46 -12.93 -0.57
N TYR A 20 19.52 -12.58 -1.31
CA TYR A 20 20.89 -12.71 -0.81
C TYR A 20 21.11 -11.88 0.46
N PHE A 21 20.67 -10.62 0.47
CA PHE A 21 20.79 -9.74 1.63
C PHE A 21 20.08 -10.31 2.86
N VAL A 22 18.84 -10.78 2.71
CA VAL A 22 18.06 -11.41 3.78
C VAL A 22 18.72 -12.69 4.30
N CYS A 23 19.16 -13.58 3.41
CA CYS A 23 19.88 -14.79 3.80
C CYS A 23 21.18 -14.48 4.53
N SER A 24 21.92 -13.45 4.09
CA SER A 24 23.15 -13.01 4.73
C SER A 24 22.90 -12.46 6.14
N MET A 25 21.81 -11.72 6.35
CA MET A 25 21.39 -11.28 7.68
C MET A 25 21.02 -12.46 8.58
N ALA A 26 20.25 -13.42 8.06
CA ALA A 26 19.82 -14.60 8.82
C ALA A 26 21.00 -15.47 9.26
N GLN A 27 21.97 -15.70 8.38
CA GLN A 27 23.16 -16.51 8.67
C GLN A 27 23.98 -15.97 9.85
N ARG A 28 23.97 -14.66 10.07
CA ARG A 28 24.71 -14.01 11.16
C ARG A 28 23.99 -14.10 12.51
N GLY A 29 22.81 -14.72 12.57
CA GLY A 29 22.11 -15.05 13.82
C GLY A 29 21.57 -13.85 14.60
N LYS A 30 21.51 -12.66 14.01
CA LYS A 30 20.94 -11.47 14.68
C LYS A 30 19.41 -11.53 14.62
N MET A 31 18.78 -11.72 15.78
CA MET A 31 17.32 -11.64 15.92
C MET A 31 16.85 -10.19 15.81
N TYR A 32 16.04 -9.89 14.81
CA TYR A 32 15.45 -8.57 14.60
C TYR A 32 14.02 -8.49 15.19
N GLY A 33 13.87 -8.60 16.51
CA GLY A 33 12.55 -8.48 17.16
C GLY A 33 12.55 -8.82 18.67
N GLY A 34 11.66 -8.18 19.43
CA GLY A 34 11.48 -8.43 20.87
C GLY A 34 10.73 -9.73 21.18
N LEU A 35 10.89 -10.22 22.42
CA LEU A 35 10.37 -11.46 23.04
C LEU A 35 8.85 -11.68 22.86
N SER A 36 8.42 -12.08 21.67
CA SER A 36 7.11 -12.66 21.40
C SER A 36 7.30 -13.77 20.37
N GLY A 37 6.43 -14.78 20.34
CA GLY A 37 6.53 -16.00 19.50
C GLY A 37 6.62 -15.80 17.98
N LYS A 38 6.87 -14.58 17.50
CA LYS A 38 7.32 -14.20 16.15
C LYS A 38 8.86 -14.16 16.03
N SER A 39 9.56 -14.96 16.83
CA SER A 39 11.01 -15.15 16.80
C SER A 39 11.46 -16.04 15.63
N ASP A 40 10.88 -15.85 14.45
CA ASP A 40 11.21 -16.65 13.28
C ASP A 40 12.46 -16.06 12.61
N TYR A 41 13.62 -16.70 12.85
CA TYR A 41 14.94 -16.28 12.40
C TYR A 41 14.94 -15.66 10.99
N ILE A 42 14.82 -16.49 9.96
CA ILE A 42 14.85 -16.02 8.57
C ILE A 42 13.48 -15.52 8.10
N GLY A 43 12.38 -16.13 8.58
CA GLY A 43 11.02 -15.76 8.16
C GLY A 43 10.62 -14.34 8.58
N GLY A 44 11.00 -13.93 9.80
CA GLY A 44 10.77 -12.56 10.28
C GLY A 44 11.62 -11.51 9.58
N ILE A 45 12.83 -11.89 9.12
CA ILE A 45 13.67 -11.02 8.29
C ILE A 45 13.04 -10.85 6.90
N PHE A 46 12.55 -11.93 6.29
CA PHE A 46 11.81 -11.84 5.02
C PHE A 46 10.62 -10.90 5.12
N ASP A 47 9.71 -11.07 6.09
CA ASP A 47 8.51 -10.23 6.21
C ASP A 47 8.85 -8.73 6.32
N ARG A 48 9.96 -8.39 6.99
CA ARG A 48 10.41 -7.00 7.13
C ARG A 48 10.99 -6.43 5.85
N TRP A 49 11.96 -7.13 5.27
CA TRP A 49 12.82 -6.59 4.23
C TRP A 49 12.28 -6.79 2.82
N ILE A 50 11.34 -7.71 2.62
CA ILE A 50 10.77 -7.94 1.29
C ILE A 50 9.91 -6.76 0.79
N ASN A 51 9.49 -5.88 1.71
CA ASN A 51 8.78 -4.65 1.38
C ASN A 51 9.64 -3.61 0.63
N ILE A 52 10.95 -3.84 0.49
CA ILE A 52 11.86 -2.92 -0.23
C ILE A 52 12.01 -3.26 -1.72
N ILE A 53 11.53 -4.44 -2.17
CA ILE A 53 11.49 -4.79 -3.61
C ILE A 53 10.92 -3.65 -4.47
N PRO A 54 9.77 -3.03 -4.09
CA PRO A 54 9.17 -1.97 -4.87
C PRO A 54 10.09 -0.77 -5.12
N GLU A 55 11.00 -0.49 -4.18
CA GLU A 55 11.90 0.67 -4.22
C GLU A 55 12.85 0.59 -5.40
N SER A 56 13.59 -0.51 -5.56
CA SER A 56 14.51 -0.61 -6.69
C SER A 56 13.80 -0.84 -8.00
N VAL A 57 12.73 -1.64 -8.00
CA VAL A 57 11.98 -1.98 -9.22
C VAL A 57 11.41 -0.72 -9.87
N ILE A 58 10.72 0.14 -9.10
CA ILE A 58 10.10 1.34 -9.67
C ILE A 58 11.17 2.30 -10.21
N PHE A 59 12.31 2.44 -9.53
CA PHE A 59 13.36 3.33 -10.02
C PHE A 59 14.06 2.77 -11.25
N ASN A 60 14.51 1.52 -11.22
CA ASN A 60 15.28 0.91 -12.31
C ASN A 60 14.45 0.70 -13.57
N LYS A 61 13.17 0.33 -13.44
CA LYS A 61 12.32 0.00 -14.60
C LYS A 61 11.45 1.13 -15.11
N TYR A 62 11.22 2.19 -14.31
CA TYR A 62 10.29 3.26 -14.68
C TYR A 62 10.90 4.66 -14.63
N PHE A 63 11.45 5.11 -13.50
CA PHE A 63 11.92 6.50 -13.39
C PHE A 63 13.27 6.73 -14.10
N LEU A 64 14.27 5.90 -13.83
CA LEU A 64 15.62 6.10 -14.35
C LEU A 64 15.73 5.94 -15.88
N PRO A 65 15.01 5.02 -16.54
CA PRO A 65 14.98 4.95 -18.01
C PRO A 65 14.47 6.23 -18.69
N LYS A 66 13.66 7.05 -18.00
CA LYS A 66 13.21 8.37 -18.51
C LYS A 66 14.30 9.44 -18.45
N ILE A 67 15.38 9.19 -17.70
CA ILE A 67 16.52 10.08 -17.55
C ILE A 67 17.66 9.66 -18.48
N ALA A 68 18.14 8.41 -18.33
CA ALA A 68 19.15 7.79 -19.18
C ALA A 68 19.21 6.26 -18.98
N ASN A 69 19.66 5.52 -20.00
CA ASN A 69 19.67 4.04 -20.02
C ASN A 69 20.76 3.39 -19.15
N ASN A 70 21.79 4.13 -18.73
CA ASN A 70 22.94 3.62 -17.98
C ASN A 70 22.85 3.89 -16.47
N LEU A 71 21.63 4.18 -15.99
CA LEU A 71 21.37 4.51 -14.60
C LEU A 71 20.82 3.31 -13.84
N SER A 72 21.23 3.16 -12.58
CA SER A 72 20.61 2.25 -11.64
C SER A 72 20.54 2.85 -10.25
N VAL A 73 19.53 2.46 -9.48
CA VAL A 73 19.32 2.93 -8.12
C VAL A 73 20.34 2.31 -7.17
N ILE A 74 20.74 3.07 -6.14
CA ILE A 74 21.53 2.56 -5.02
C ILE A 74 20.56 2.31 -3.86
N SER A 75 20.23 1.03 -3.64
CA SER A 75 19.40 0.58 -2.52
C SER A 75 20.18 0.54 -1.21
N ASP A 76 19.47 0.64 -0.08
CA ASP A 76 20.07 0.45 1.25
C ASP A 76 20.26 -1.03 1.57
N TYR A 77 21.52 -1.46 1.61
CA TYR A 77 21.94 -2.78 2.09
C TYR A 77 22.77 -2.68 3.38
N TYR A 78 22.74 -1.54 4.07
CA TYR A 78 23.45 -1.38 5.34
C TYR A 78 22.60 -1.93 6.50
N GLU A 79 23.28 -2.59 7.43
CA GLU A 79 22.68 -3.00 8.70
C GLU A 79 23.08 -2.01 9.79
N TYR A 80 22.09 -1.36 10.40
CA TYR A 80 22.32 -0.40 11.47
C TYR A 80 21.15 -0.36 12.47
N ASP A 81 21.42 0.15 13.67
CA ASP A 81 20.36 0.48 14.62
C ASP A 81 19.77 1.85 14.24
N PRO A 82 18.50 1.91 13.75
CA PRO A 82 17.90 3.16 13.31
C PRO A 82 17.69 4.14 14.48
N LYS A 83 17.68 3.67 15.74
CA LYS A 83 17.61 4.56 16.91
C LYS A 83 18.89 5.35 17.13
N LYS A 84 20.03 4.81 16.70
CA LYS A 84 21.34 5.46 16.80
C LYS A 84 21.70 6.22 15.53
N SER A 85 21.41 5.61 14.39
CA SER A 85 21.95 6.00 13.08
C SER A 85 20.99 6.89 12.28
N GLY A 86 19.73 7.01 12.73
CA GLY A 86 18.64 7.49 11.89
C GLY A 86 18.20 6.44 10.88
N ILE A 87 17.15 6.73 10.11
CA ILE A 87 16.66 5.87 9.02
C ILE A 87 17.16 6.47 7.71
N ALA A 88 17.82 5.67 6.88
CA ALA A 88 18.19 6.10 5.54
C ALA A 88 16.94 6.22 4.66
N PRO A 89 16.93 7.11 3.65
CA PRO A 89 15.85 7.12 2.68
C PRO A 89 15.87 5.85 1.83
N ASP A 90 14.71 5.50 1.29
CA ASP A 90 14.52 4.32 0.44
C ASP A 90 15.38 4.36 -0.84
N VAL A 91 15.84 5.54 -1.27
CA VAL A 91 16.79 5.73 -2.37
C VAL A 91 18.04 6.45 -1.87
N LEU A 92 19.17 5.73 -1.74
CA LEU A 92 20.44 6.31 -1.29
C LEU A 92 21.13 7.15 -2.36
N GLY A 93 20.81 6.93 -3.63
CA GLY A 93 21.43 7.62 -4.77
C GLY A 93 21.24 6.88 -6.08
N VAL A 94 21.99 7.29 -7.10
CA VAL A 94 21.97 6.72 -8.44
C VAL A 94 23.38 6.42 -8.91
N LYS A 95 23.61 5.24 -9.50
CA LYS A 95 24.82 4.92 -10.27
C LYS A 95 24.68 5.46 -11.68
N VAL A 96 25.72 6.14 -12.16
CA VAL A 96 25.89 6.62 -13.54
C VAL A 96 27.05 5.84 -14.15
N GLY A 97 26.76 4.71 -14.78
CA GLY A 97 27.80 3.73 -15.14
C GLY A 97 28.54 3.22 -13.90
N ALA A 98 29.85 3.45 -13.83
CA ALA A 98 30.69 3.05 -12.68
C ALA A 98 30.68 4.06 -11.52
N ASN A 99 30.19 5.29 -11.74
CA ASN A 99 30.26 6.35 -10.74
C ASN A 99 28.99 6.37 -9.88
N ALA A 100 29.14 6.53 -8.56
CA ALA A 100 28.01 6.72 -7.65
C ALA A 100 27.71 8.21 -7.46
N LYS A 101 26.44 8.59 -7.57
CA LYS A 101 25.92 9.92 -7.24
C LYS A 101 25.01 9.78 -6.00
N PRO A 102 25.56 9.93 -4.78
CA PRO A 102 24.79 9.76 -3.55
C PRO A 102 23.77 10.88 -3.37
N PHE A 103 22.61 10.58 -2.80
CA PHE A 103 21.64 11.56 -2.30
C PHE A 103 21.79 11.79 -0.80
N VAL A 104 22.39 10.83 -0.10
CA VAL A 104 22.68 10.88 1.33
C VAL A 104 24.11 10.46 1.61
N GLU A 105 24.62 10.89 2.76
CA GLU A 105 25.87 10.43 3.33
C GLU A 105 25.69 10.00 4.78
N TYR A 106 26.58 9.13 5.27
CA TYR A 106 26.60 8.71 6.66
C TYR A 106 27.77 9.35 7.40
N VAL A 107 27.48 10.22 8.36
CA VAL A 107 28.47 10.86 9.24
C VAL A 107 27.96 10.72 10.68
N ASN A 108 28.18 9.54 11.27
CA ASN A 108 27.60 9.08 12.55
C ASN A 108 26.05 9.08 12.63
N LYS A 109 25.40 9.51 11.55
CA LYS A 109 23.96 9.46 11.27
C LYS A 109 23.77 9.72 9.77
N TRP A 110 22.65 9.30 9.22
CA TRP A 110 22.27 9.61 7.84
C TRP A 110 21.94 11.09 7.66
N HIS A 111 22.50 11.72 6.64
CA HIS A 111 22.26 13.11 6.27
C HIS A 111 21.96 13.23 4.79
N ALA A 112 21.02 14.12 4.44
CA ALA A 112 20.81 14.49 3.05
C ALA A 112 21.95 15.38 2.54
N LEU A 113 22.40 15.10 1.33
CA LEU A 113 23.31 15.98 0.62
C LEU A 113 22.55 17.20 0.10
N ASN A 114 23.24 18.33 0.06
CA ASN A 114 22.64 19.59 -0.37
C ASN A 114 22.08 19.46 -1.80
N LYS A 115 20.83 19.90 -2.02
CA LYS A 115 20.09 19.81 -3.29
C LYS A 115 19.79 18.39 -3.78
N ALA A 116 20.13 17.35 -3.03
CA ALA A 116 19.76 15.99 -3.38
C ALA A 116 18.24 15.79 -3.24
N PRO A 117 17.59 15.09 -4.18
CA PRO A 117 16.20 14.70 -4.01
C PRO A 117 16.09 13.69 -2.87
N GLN A 118 15.19 13.97 -1.92
CA GLN A 118 14.81 13.03 -0.87
C GLN A 118 13.53 12.31 -1.26
N ILE A 119 13.58 10.98 -1.25
CA ILE A 119 12.55 10.13 -1.83
C ILE A 119 12.22 9.02 -0.83
N GLU A 120 10.93 8.84 -0.59
CA GLU A 120 10.36 7.71 0.15
C GLU A 120 9.40 6.99 -0.79
N VAL A 121 9.49 5.67 -0.86
CA VAL A 121 8.58 4.82 -1.63
C VAL A 121 7.59 4.19 -0.68
N LYS A 122 6.30 4.43 -0.91
CA LYS A 122 5.24 3.78 -0.16
C LYS A 122 4.55 2.77 -1.06
N SER A 123 4.78 1.50 -0.75
CA SER A 123 4.16 0.38 -1.45
C SER A 123 2.93 -0.13 -0.71
N PHE A 124 1.87 -0.43 -1.45
CA PHE A 124 0.63 -0.97 -0.91
C PHE A 124 0.17 -2.18 -1.70
N LYS A 125 -0.25 -3.24 -1.00
CA LYS A 125 -0.80 -4.43 -1.65
C LYS A 125 -2.10 -4.07 -2.37
N LYS A 126 -2.37 -4.74 -3.49
CA LYS A 126 -3.61 -4.60 -4.27
C LYS A 126 -4.88 -4.77 -3.41
N SER A 127 -4.84 -5.63 -2.40
CA SER A 127 -5.96 -5.88 -1.47
C SER A 127 -6.11 -4.86 -0.33
N GLN A 128 -5.16 -3.95 -0.13
CA GLN A 128 -5.26 -2.91 0.91
C GLN A 128 -6.24 -1.80 0.51
N TYR A 129 -6.99 -1.28 1.48
CA TYR A 129 -8.02 -0.25 1.29
C TYR A 129 -7.56 1.14 1.70
N MET A 130 -6.60 1.23 2.62
CA MET A 130 -6.13 2.49 3.17
C MET A 130 -4.62 2.59 3.07
N VAL A 131 -4.18 3.83 3.06
CA VAL A 131 -2.78 4.23 3.16
C VAL A 131 -2.64 5.18 4.33
N SER A 132 -1.51 5.09 5.04
CA SER A 132 -1.23 5.94 6.18
C SER A 132 0.18 6.51 6.18
N LEU A 133 0.33 7.66 6.81
CA LEU A 133 1.61 8.38 6.93
C LEU A 133 1.72 9.05 8.29
N ARG A 134 2.78 8.76 9.04
CA ARG A 134 3.11 9.50 10.26
C ARG A 134 4.01 10.67 9.91
N ASN A 135 3.63 11.90 10.29
CA ASN A 135 4.51 13.03 10.08
C ASN A 135 5.75 12.92 10.99
N GLN A 136 6.94 12.83 10.40
CA GLN A 136 8.22 12.83 11.12
C GLN A 136 9.11 14.01 10.65
N GLY A 137 8.48 15.11 10.21
CA GLY A 137 9.17 16.34 9.80
C GLY A 137 9.79 16.28 8.41
N TYR A 138 9.11 15.64 7.46
CA TYR A 138 9.61 15.38 6.11
C TYR A 138 8.68 15.89 4.99
N ASP A 139 7.93 16.96 5.26
CA ASP A 139 6.90 17.54 4.41
C ASP A 139 7.36 17.83 2.97
N ASN A 140 8.66 18.13 2.78
CA ASN A 140 9.27 18.45 1.49
C ASN A 140 9.88 17.24 0.75
N LYS A 141 9.80 16.02 1.30
CA LYS A 141 10.26 14.80 0.63
C LYS A 141 9.26 14.33 -0.42
N TYR A 142 9.76 13.74 -1.50
CA TYR A 142 8.94 13.04 -2.47
C TYR A 142 8.41 11.74 -1.89
N LEU A 143 7.10 11.51 -2.04
CA LEU A 143 6.44 10.24 -1.82
C LEU A 143 6.11 9.61 -3.17
N VAL A 144 6.73 8.48 -3.44
CA VAL A 144 6.45 7.63 -4.60
C VAL A 144 5.46 6.56 -4.16
N MET A 145 4.22 6.67 -4.61
CA MET A 145 3.11 5.82 -4.17
C MET A 145 2.88 4.71 -5.19
N VAL A 146 3.16 3.46 -4.80
CA VAL A 146 3.09 2.30 -5.69
C VAL A 146 2.13 1.24 -5.17
N GLU A 147 1.37 0.63 -6.06
CA GLU A 147 0.59 -0.56 -5.78
C GLU A 147 1.38 -1.81 -6.17
N THR A 148 1.38 -2.81 -5.30
CA THR A 148 2.03 -4.10 -5.54
C THR A 148 0.99 -5.21 -5.63
N ASN A 149 1.19 -6.12 -6.58
CA ASN A 149 0.40 -7.32 -6.78
C ASN A 149 1.35 -8.50 -7.01
N LEU A 150 2.11 -8.83 -5.95
CA LEU A 150 2.97 -10.01 -5.93
C LEU A 150 2.12 -11.28 -5.84
N ASP A 151 2.56 -12.33 -6.54
CA ASP A 151 1.98 -13.67 -6.40
C ASP A 151 2.11 -14.15 -4.95
N SER A 152 1.18 -14.99 -4.47
CA SER A 152 1.23 -15.50 -3.10
C SER A 152 2.48 -16.33 -2.79
N ASP A 153 3.11 -16.90 -3.82
CA ASP A 153 4.24 -17.82 -3.79
C ASP A 153 5.47 -17.23 -4.52
N TYR A 154 5.57 -15.91 -4.62
CA TYR A 154 6.68 -15.20 -5.28
C TYR A 154 8.09 -15.53 -4.75
N LEU A 155 8.21 -16.09 -3.53
CA LEU A 155 9.50 -16.57 -2.98
C LEU A 155 9.86 -18.00 -3.43
N LEU A 156 8.87 -18.77 -3.89
CA LEU A 156 9.05 -20.16 -4.28
C LEU A 156 10.16 -20.38 -5.33
N PRO A 157 10.34 -19.50 -6.35
CA PRO A 157 11.41 -19.65 -7.35
C PRO A 157 12.86 -19.56 -6.82
N PHE A 158 13.04 -19.21 -5.55
CA PHE A 158 14.35 -19.11 -4.89
C PHE A 158 14.70 -20.33 -4.05
N PHE A 159 13.76 -21.25 -3.82
CA PHE A 159 14.03 -22.51 -3.12
C PHE A 159 14.70 -23.51 -4.06
N GLU A 160 15.52 -24.40 -3.48
CA GLU A 160 16.11 -25.49 -4.24
C GLU A 160 15.05 -26.43 -4.81
N LYS A 161 15.25 -26.88 -6.05
CA LYS A 161 14.35 -27.84 -6.73
C LYS A 161 14.19 -29.15 -5.95
N THR A 162 15.19 -29.52 -5.16
CA THR A 162 15.18 -30.69 -4.27
C THR A 162 14.04 -30.63 -3.25
N VAL A 163 13.76 -29.44 -2.70
CA VAL A 163 12.71 -29.21 -1.69
C VAL A 163 11.30 -29.34 -2.29
N ILE A 164 11.13 -28.97 -3.56
CA ILE A 164 9.84 -28.99 -4.26
C ILE A 164 9.69 -30.19 -5.19
N SER A 165 10.48 -31.24 -4.96
CA SER A 165 10.53 -32.42 -5.82
C SER A 165 9.32 -33.35 -5.64
N GLU A 166 9.08 -34.18 -6.68
CA GLU A 166 8.04 -35.20 -6.67
C GLU A 166 8.24 -36.23 -5.55
N ASP A 167 9.49 -36.55 -5.22
CA ASP A 167 9.84 -37.48 -4.14
C ASP A 167 9.39 -36.96 -2.77
N ILE A 168 9.59 -35.65 -2.51
CA ILE A 168 9.09 -35.02 -1.28
C ILE A 168 7.57 -34.97 -1.28
N TYR A 169 6.93 -34.58 -2.39
CA TYR A 169 5.47 -34.59 -2.50
C TYR A 169 4.86 -35.97 -2.18
N ASN A 170 5.44 -37.04 -2.72
CA ASN A 170 4.97 -38.40 -2.47
C ASN A 170 5.14 -38.85 -1.02
N LYS A 171 6.19 -38.39 -0.32
CA LYS A 171 6.38 -38.65 1.12
C LYS A 171 5.36 -37.94 2.01
N LEU A 172 4.76 -36.85 1.54
CA LEU A 172 3.77 -36.07 2.27
C LEU A 172 2.32 -36.58 2.08
N LYS A 173 2.11 -37.57 1.21
CA LYS A 173 0.78 -38.17 1.00
C LYS A 173 0.36 -38.95 2.24
N MET A 174 -0.85 -38.66 2.72
CA MET A 174 -1.50 -39.39 3.81
C MET A 174 -2.36 -40.51 3.23
N ASP A 175 -2.55 -41.59 4.01
CA ASP A 175 -3.50 -42.65 3.65
C ASP A 175 -4.91 -42.26 4.09
N ASP A 176 -5.64 -41.63 3.18
CA ASP A 176 -7.00 -41.16 3.46
C ASP A 176 -7.95 -42.30 3.87
N ASN A 177 -7.72 -43.53 3.41
CA ASN A 177 -8.56 -44.68 3.79
C ASN A 177 -8.40 -45.06 5.27
N VAL A 178 -7.25 -44.75 5.87
CA VAL A 178 -6.97 -45.01 7.28
C VAL A 178 -7.48 -43.86 8.16
N PHE A 179 -7.28 -42.61 7.74
CA PHE A 179 -7.51 -41.45 8.59
C PHE A 179 -8.84 -40.73 8.35
N ILE A 180 -9.50 -40.92 7.20
CA ILE A 180 -10.70 -40.16 6.81
C ILE A 180 -11.88 -41.12 6.56
N LYS A 181 -12.80 -41.18 7.53
CA LYS A 181 -14.06 -41.95 7.39
C LYS A 181 -15.11 -41.23 6.56
N THR A 182 -15.18 -39.90 6.66
CA THR A 182 -16.14 -39.03 5.97
C THR A 182 -15.56 -37.62 5.84
N ASN A 183 -15.69 -36.99 4.68
CA ASN A 183 -15.25 -35.61 4.41
C ASN A 183 -16.25 -34.88 3.50
N ILE A 184 -17.52 -34.98 3.82
CA ILE A 184 -18.64 -34.57 2.95
C ILE A 184 -18.67 -33.05 2.74
N ASN A 185 -18.17 -32.29 3.72
CA ASN A 185 -18.09 -30.83 3.68
C ASN A 185 -16.80 -30.32 3.00
N ASN A 186 -15.87 -31.21 2.64
CA ASN A 186 -14.53 -30.87 2.15
C ASN A 186 -13.72 -29.98 3.10
N ASP A 187 -13.84 -30.23 4.42
CA ASP A 187 -13.08 -29.51 5.45
C ASP A 187 -11.60 -29.95 5.49
N LEU A 188 -11.28 -31.10 4.88
CA LEU A 188 -9.93 -31.63 4.74
C LEU A 188 -9.52 -31.67 3.26
N SER A 189 -8.28 -31.28 2.96
CA SER A 189 -7.68 -31.35 1.63
C SER A 189 -6.31 -32.00 1.70
N SER A 190 -5.98 -32.87 0.73
CA SER A 190 -4.64 -33.43 0.60
C SER A 190 -3.60 -32.33 0.29
N VAL A 191 -2.34 -32.62 0.56
CA VAL A 191 -1.23 -31.73 0.18
C VAL A 191 -1.27 -31.46 -1.33
N THR A 192 -1.13 -30.19 -1.70
CA THR A 192 -1.15 -29.77 -3.11
C THR A 192 0.25 -29.88 -3.70
N LYS A 193 0.36 -30.55 -4.86
CA LYS A 193 1.63 -30.62 -5.60
C LYS A 193 2.04 -29.22 -6.07
N ILE A 194 3.27 -28.84 -5.74
CA ILE A 194 3.85 -27.57 -6.17
C ILE A 194 4.13 -27.64 -7.68
N LYS A 195 3.63 -26.64 -8.43
CA LYS A 195 3.88 -26.46 -9.86
C LYS A 195 4.25 -25.00 -10.11
N ARG A 196 5.54 -24.67 -10.23
CA ARG A 196 5.96 -23.31 -10.59
C ARG A 196 7.20 -23.33 -11.47
N ASP A 197 6.99 -22.88 -12.70
CA ASP A 197 8.05 -22.65 -13.70
C ASP A 197 8.18 -21.16 -14.06
N ASN A 198 7.49 -20.26 -13.34
CA ASN A 198 7.36 -18.86 -13.68
C ASN A 198 8.46 -17.98 -13.05
N THR A 199 9.13 -17.19 -13.87
CA THR A 199 10.09 -16.15 -13.47
C THR A 199 9.43 -14.80 -13.15
N ASN A 200 8.18 -14.60 -13.58
CA ASN A 200 7.35 -13.48 -13.17
C ASN A 200 6.83 -13.73 -11.73
N LEU A 201 7.05 -12.74 -10.88
CA LEU A 201 6.75 -12.77 -9.44
C LEU A 201 5.52 -11.92 -9.09
N GLY A 202 4.94 -11.24 -10.08
CA GLY A 202 3.81 -10.34 -9.95
C GLY A 202 4.10 -8.98 -10.60
N SER A 203 3.38 -7.96 -10.14
CA SER A 203 3.47 -6.63 -10.74
C SER A 203 3.52 -5.49 -9.72
N LEU A 204 3.98 -4.34 -10.23
CA LEU A 204 4.01 -3.06 -9.56
C LEU A 204 3.39 -2.00 -10.46
N ARG A 205 2.62 -1.08 -9.88
CA ARG A 205 1.97 0.01 -10.60
C ARG A 205 2.19 1.32 -9.89
N LEU A 206 2.73 2.32 -10.59
CA LEU A 206 2.79 3.68 -10.05
C LEU A 206 1.37 4.26 -9.96
N ILE A 207 1.00 4.75 -8.77
CA ILE A 207 -0.27 5.49 -8.58
C ILE A 207 -0.02 6.97 -8.80
N THR A 208 0.91 7.57 -8.04
CA THR A 208 1.29 8.98 -8.17
C THR A 208 2.64 9.23 -7.50
N VAL A 209 3.26 10.35 -7.82
CA VAL A 209 4.38 10.92 -7.06
C VAL A 209 3.91 12.25 -6.50
N CYS A 210 4.08 12.51 -5.21
CA CYS A 210 3.69 13.80 -4.60
C CYS A 210 4.72 14.21 -3.54
N LEU A 211 4.58 15.38 -2.92
CA LEU A 211 5.31 15.65 -1.68
C LEU A 211 4.54 15.09 -0.49
N ALA A 212 5.24 14.78 0.61
CA ALA A 212 4.60 14.36 1.84
C ALA A 212 3.59 15.40 2.36
N GLY A 213 3.90 16.69 2.24
CA GLY A 213 2.97 17.77 2.56
C GLY A 213 1.70 17.75 1.72
N ASP A 214 1.79 17.42 0.43
CA ASP A 214 0.61 17.29 -0.44
C ASP A 214 -0.25 16.12 0.06
N PHE A 215 0.34 14.93 0.27
CA PHE A 215 -0.38 13.77 0.79
C PHE A 215 -1.13 14.09 2.09
N MET A 216 -0.47 14.78 3.03
CA MET A 216 -1.09 15.20 4.29
C MET A 216 -2.27 16.16 4.08
N GLY A 217 -2.18 17.09 3.13
CA GLY A 217 -3.27 17.99 2.77
C GLY A 217 -4.52 17.28 2.23
N TYR A 218 -4.33 16.20 1.46
CA TYR A 218 -5.43 15.39 0.94
C TYR A 218 -5.90 14.27 1.89
N SER A 219 -5.23 14.07 3.02
CA SER A 219 -5.54 13.02 3.99
C SER A 219 -6.35 13.55 5.18
N TYR A 220 -6.89 12.61 5.96
CA TYR A 220 -7.49 12.87 7.26
C TYR A 220 -6.51 12.54 8.39
N LEU A 221 -6.26 13.48 9.32
CA LEU A 221 -5.42 13.22 10.49
C LEU A 221 -6.25 12.58 11.60
N CYS A 222 -5.91 11.35 11.97
CA CYS A 222 -6.38 10.73 13.22
C CYS A 222 -5.34 10.97 14.31
N ASN A 223 -5.72 11.62 15.41
CA ASN A 223 -4.88 11.83 16.58
C ASN A 223 -4.69 10.53 17.39
N GLY A 224 -3.86 10.60 18.43
CA GLY A 224 -3.69 9.49 19.38
C GLY A 224 -5.05 9.04 19.96
N GLY A 225 -5.31 7.74 19.92
CA GLY A 225 -6.55 7.11 20.37
C GLY A 225 -7.73 7.26 19.42
N GLU A 226 -7.56 7.90 18.26
CA GLU A 226 -8.58 8.01 17.22
C GLU A 226 -8.44 6.89 16.18
N SER A 227 -9.57 6.31 15.79
CA SER A 227 -9.67 5.15 14.90
C SER A 227 -10.34 5.54 13.58
N PRO A 228 -9.72 5.32 12.41
CA PRO A 228 -10.34 5.67 11.14
C PRO A 228 -11.40 4.65 10.71
N PHE A 229 -12.55 5.15 10.27
CA PHE A 229 -13.53 4.45 9.45
C PHE A 229 -13.26 4.74 7.98
N TYR A 230 -13.21 3.68 7.18
CA TYR A 230 -13.03 3.76 5.74
C TYR A 230 -14.12 3.00 5.00
N ILE A 231 -14.37 3.38 3.74
CA ILE A 231 -15.30 2.66 2.88
C ILE A 231 -14.68 1.29 2.56
N LYS A 232 -15.37 0.22 2.98
CA LYS A 232 -15.00 -1.16 2.67
C LYS A 232 -15.57 -1.63 1.33
N GLY A 233 -16.68 -1.03 0.92
CA GLY A 233 -17.30 -1.29 -0.36
C GLY A 233 -18.65 -0.60 -0.49
N ILE A 234 -19.11 -0.46 -1.72
CA ILE A 234 -20.42 0.12 -2.06
C ILE A 234 -21.16 -0.92 -2.89
N ASN A 235 -22.35 -1.31 -2.46
CA ASN A 235 -23.13 -2.35 -3.11
C ASN A 235 -24.51 -1.81 -3.50
N GLU A 236 -24.93 -2.07 -4.73
CA GLU A 236 -26.31 -1.81 -5.15
C GLU A 236 -27.28 -2.64 -4.31
N THR A 237 -28.43 -2.06 -4.01
CA THR A 237 -29.52 -2.75 -3.32
C THR A 237 -30.85 -2.39 -3.96
N ARG A 238 -31.91 -3.07 -3.55
CA ARG A 238 -33.26 -2.84 -4.06
C ARG A 238 -33.68 -1.40 -3.81
N THR A 239 -33.96 -0.66 -4.89
CA THR A 239 -34.59 0.65 -4.82
C THR A 239 -36.01 0.53 -4.29
N PRO A 240 -36.40 1.24 -3.21
CA PRO A 240 -37.76 1.27 -2.73
C PRO A 240 -38.72 1.81 -3.79
N ARG A 241 -39.95 1.28 -3.86
CA ARG A 241 -40.99 1.83 -4.76
C ARG A 241 -41.40 3.26 -4.38
N VAL A 242 -41.36 3.57 -3.09
CA VAL A 242 -41.58 4.91 -2.52
C VAL A 242 -40.35 5.23 -1.70
N LEU A 243 -39.70 6.36 -2.00
CA LEU A 243 -38.53 6.79 -1.24
C LEU A 243 -38.95 7.20 0.18
N PRO A 244 -38.26 6.73 1.22
CA PRO A 244 -38.45 7.25 2.57
C PRO A 244 -38.01 8.71 2.63
N GLN A 245 -38.21 9.35 3.79
CA GLN A 245 -37.66 10.68 4.04
C GLN A 245 -36.15 10.70 3.74
N THR A 246 -35.73 11.63 2.89
CA THR A 246 -34.35 11.75 2.45
C THR A 246 -33.68 12.97 3.07
N ILE A 247 -32.39 12.85 3.36
CA ILE A 247 -31.56 13.97 3.79
C ILE A 247 -30.54 14.26 2.69
N PRO A 248 -30.35 15.51 2.25
CA PRO A 248 -29.28 15.85 1.30
C PRO A 248 -27.91 15.38 1.80
N PHE A 249 -27.10 14.77 0.92
CA PHE A 249 -25.77 14.30 1.33
C PHE A 249 -24.85 15.44 1.76
N SER A 250 -25.03 16.64 1.21
CA SER A 250 -24.35 17.88 1.64
C SER A 250 -24.56 18.21 3.12
N ASP A 251 -25.59 17.69 3.77
CA ASP A 251 -25.83 17.91 5.20
C ASP A 251 -24.90 17.05 6.07
N TRP A 252 -24.23 16.06 5.47
CA TRP A 252 -23.35 15.11 6.15
C TRP A 252 -21.86 15.42 5.92
N VAL A 253 -21.54 16.17 4.87
CA VAL A 253 -20.16 16.45 4.46
C VAL A 253 -19.89 17.92 4.23
N ASN A 254 -18.63 18.32 4.38
CA ASN A 254 -18.11 19.62 4.00
C ASN A 254 -17.17 19.43 2.81
N LYS A 255 -17.34 20.25 1.78
CA LYS A 255 -16.39 20.30 0.66
C LYS A 255 -15.05 20.85 1.17
N LYS A 256 -13.95 20.18 0.82
CA LYS A 256 -12.59 20.54 1.24
C LYS A 256 -11.84 21.19 0.07
N ILE A 257 -11.17 20.37 -0.75
CA ILE A 257 -10.44 20.78 -1.95
C ILE A 257 -10.97 19.98 -3.14
N ASP A 258 -11.19 20.63 -4.28
CA ASP A 258 -11.75 20.00 -5.47
C ASP A 258 -13.02 19.19 -5.16
N ASN A 259 -13.04 17.89 -5.48
CA ASN A 259 -14.14 16.97 -5.21
C ASN A 259 -13.91 16.13 -3.93
N PHE A 260 -13.01 16.56 -3.04
CA PHE A 260 -12.84 15.94 -1.73
C PHE A 260 -13.80 16.51 -0.71
N TYR A 261 -14.35 15.61 0.10
CA TYR A 261 -15.33 15.91 1.13
C TYR A 261 -14.91 15.28 2.46
N SER A 262 -14.95 16.10 3.51
CA SER A 262 -14.78 15.65 4.89
C SER A 262 -16.13 15.46 5.55
N TRP A 263 -16.27 14.46 6.40
CA TRP A 263 -17.49 14.23 7.15
C TRP A 263 -17.65 15.28 8.25
N LYS A 264 -18.84 15.87 8.37
CA LYS A 264 -19.15 16.85 9.43
C LYS A 264 -19.05 16.23 10.82
N GLU A 265 -19.55 15.01 10.94
CA GLU A 265 -19.51 14.22 12.17
C GLU A 265 -19.60 12.72 11.86
N ASN A 266 -19.24 11.89 12.83
CA ASN A 266 -19.44 10.44 12.73
C ASN A 266 -20.88 10.07 13.12
N LYS A 267 -21.75 10.00 12.12
CA LYS A 267 -23.15 9.54 12.27
C LYS A 267 -23.32 8.01 12.25
N LEU A 268 -22.25 7.21 12.18
CA LEU A 268 -22.39 5.75 12.15
C LEU A 268 -22.70 5.20 13.54
N ASP A 269 -21.74 5.31 14.45
CA ASP A 269 -21.83 4.78 15.82
C ASP A 269 -21.80 5.88 16.90
N ASN A 270 -21.76 7.15 16.48
CA ASN A 270 -21.70 8.34 17.34
C ASN A 270 -20.48 8.38 18.28
N ASN A 271 -19.45 7.56 18.05
CA ASN A 271 -18.23 7.63 18.82
C ASN A 271 -17.33 8.74 18.27
N LYS A 272 -17.08 9.78 19.09
CA LYS A 272 -16.25 10.94 18.73
C LYS A 272 -14.79 10.58 18.43
N LYS A 273 -14.29 9.44 18.93
CA LYS A 273 -12.94 8.93 18.64
C LYS A 273 -12.86 8.15 17.33
N HIS A 274 -14.00 7.75 16.76
CA HIS A 274 -14.03 7.10 15.46
C HIS A 274 -14.24 8.17 14.38
N LYS A 275 -13.33 8.22 13.41
CA LYS A 275 -13.27 9.28 12.41
C LYS A 275 -13.51 8.72 11.03
N LEU A 276 -14.55 9.19 10.35
CA LEU A 276 -14.74 8.87 8.94
C LEU A 276 -13.69 9.64 8.13
N ILE A 277 -12.86 8.91 7.38
CA ILE A 277 -11.82 9.53 6.54
C ILE A 277 -12.45 10.25 5.34
N ASP A 278 -11.72 11.22 4.79
CA ASP A 278 -12.13 12.00 3.63
C ASP A 278 -12.43 11.09 2.42
N ILE A 279 -13.40 11.51 1.60
CA ILE A 279 -13.86 10.79 0.41
C ILE A 279 -13.85 11.70 -0.81
N TYR A 280 -13.65 11.12 -1.99
CA TYR A 280 -13.77 11.83 -3.26
C TYR A 280 -15.16 11.59 -3.85
N ILE A 281 -15.86 12.64 -4.30
CA ILE A 281 -17.22 12.54 -4.83
C ILE A 281 -17.43 13.44 -6.04
N GLU A 282 -17.88 12.85 -7.15
CA GLU A 282 -18.41 13.60 -8.30
C GLU A 282 -19.94 13.62 -8.23
N ASN A 283 -20.54 14.78 -8.49
CA ASN A 283 -21.99 15.02 -8.42
C ASN A 283 -22.60 14.76 -7.03
N ALA A 284 -21.95 15.26 -5.97
CA ALA A 284 -22.40 15.06 -4.59
C ALA A 284 -23.83 15.58 -4.32
N ASP A 285 -24.30 16.59 -5.06
CA ASP A 285 -25.66 17.12 -5.01
C ASP A 285 -26.74 16.14 -5.51
N LYS A 286 -26.32 15.07 -6.21
CA LYS A 286 -27.20 14.00 -6.71
C LYS A 286 -27.33 12.83 -5.74
N ILE A 287 -26.79 12.96 -4.53
CA ILE A 287 -26.83 11.93 -3.49
C ILE A 287 -27.81 12.34 -2.39
N GLN A 288 -28.69 11.41 -2.04
CA GLN A 288 -29.63 11.53 -0.93
C GLN A 288 -29.40 10.41 0.08
N VAL A 289 -29.26 10.75 1.37
CA VAL A 289 -29.17 9.75 2.44
C VAL A 289 -30.57 9.29 2.81
N LEU A 290 -30.79 7.98 2.78
CA LEU A 290 -32.06 7.36 3.18
C LEU A 290 -32.07 6.94 4.65
N LYS A 291 -30.96 6.34 5.11
CA LYS A 291 -30.75 5.89 6.49
C LYS A 291 -29.30 5.51 6.72
N ASN A 292 -28.90 5.37 7.97
CA ASN A 292 -27.60 4.87 8.40
C ASN A 292 -27.74 3.78 9.46
N SER A 293 -26.65 3.07 9.70
CA SER A 293 -26.46 2.13 10.79
C SER A 293 -25.05 2.31 11.39
N LYS A 294 -24.68 1.48 12.37
CA LYS A 294 -23.35 1.51 13.01
C LYS A 294 -22.18 1.30 12.05
N SER A 295 -22.40 0.74 10.86
CA SER A 295 -21.32 0.43 9.89
C SER A 295 -21.73 0.65 8.44
N SER A 296 -22.85 1.32 8.17
CA SER A 296 -23.28 1.56 6.79
C SER A 296 -24.15 2.80 6.63
N ILE A 297 -24.13 3.35 5.42
CA ILE A 297 -25.03 4.43 4.99
C ILE A 297 -25.76 3.94 3.74
N THR A 298 -27.08 4.00 3.75
CA THR A 298 -27.91 3.74 2.57
C THR A 298 -28.19 5.06 1.87
N ILE A 299 -27.80 5.15 0.61
CA ILE A 299 -28.00 6.34 -0.23
C ILE A 299 -28.87 6.01 -1.43
N TYR A 300 -29.55 7.03 -1.94
CA TYR A 300 -30.19 7.04 -3.25
C TYR A 300 -29.49 8.06 -4.13
N THR A 301 -29.39 7.74 -5.42
CA THR A 301 -28.74 8.59 -6.42
C THR A 301 -29.78 9.03 -7.45
N THR A 302 -29.86 10.33 -7.73
CA THR A 302 -30.78 10.88 -8.74
C THR A 302 -30.16 10.94 -10.14
N ASP A 303 -28.83 10.88 -10.23
CA ASP A 303 -28.06 10.84 -11.47
C ASP A 303 -26.81 9.96 -11.27
N LYS A 304 -25.99 9.81 -12.31
CA LYS A 304 -24.67 9.18 -12.20
C LYS A 304 -23.79 9.95 -11.22
N VAL A 305 -23.22 9.21 -10.29
CA VAL A 305 -22.37 9.70 -9.21
C VAL A 305 -21.12 8.84 -9.15
N LYS A 306 -20.01 9.42 -8.75
CA LYS A 306 -18.81 8.64 -8.40
C LYS A 306 -18.46 8.87 -6.95
N ILE A 307 -18.30 7.81 -6.17
CA ILE A 307 -17.75 7.86 -4.81
C ILE A 307 -16.44 7.08 -4.81
N ASN A 308 -15.35 7.77 -4.51
CA ASN A 308 -13.98 7.30 -4.71
C ASN A 308 -13.78 6.78 -6.14
N ASP A 309 -13.51 5.49 -6.31
CA ASP A 309 -13.36 4.78 -7.58
C ASP A 309 -14.63 4.05 -8.02
N THR A 310 -15.71 4.09 -7.23
CA THR A 310 -16.95 3.38 -7.55
C THR A 310 -17.93 4.30 -8.29
N GLU A 311 -18.30 3.91 -9.51
CA GLU A 311 -19.37 4.55 -10.27
C GLU A 311 -20.74 4.01 -9.84
N LEU A 312 -21.68 4.93 -9.60
CA LEU A 312 -23.04 4.67 -9.18
C LEU A 312 -23.98 5.14 -10.29
N GLY A 313 -24.93 4.29 -10.67
CA GLY A 313 -25.92 4.60 -11.71
C GLY A 313 -27.06 5.45 -11.18
N ALA A 314 -27.71 6.20 -12.07
CA ALA A 314 -28.87 7.03 -11.74
C ALA A 314 -30.07 6.21 -11.25
N ASN A 315 -30.88 6.82 -10.38
CA ASN A 315 -32.14 6.29 -9.85
C ASN A 315 -32.01 4.96 -9.09
N LYS A 316 -30.85 4.73 -8.46
CA LYS A 316 -30.53 3.50 -7.75
C LYS A 316 -30.20 3.73 -6.28
N THR A 317 -30.44 2.72 -5.47
CA THR A 317 -30.09 2.70 -4.05
C THR A 317 -28.83 1.88 -3.82
N TYR A 318 -27.94 2.42 -2.99
CA TYR A 318 -26.67 1.78 -2.64
C TYR A 318 -26.47 1.74 -1.14
N ILE A 319 -25.78 0.70 -0.66
CA ILE A 319 -25.29 0.59 0.72
C ILE A 319 -23.78 0.79 0.70
N ILE A 320 -23.33 1.92 1.25
CA ILE A 320 -21.92 2.20 1.54
C ILE A 320 -21.60 1.49 2.86
N LYS A 321 -20.71 0.50 2.82
CA LYS A 321 -20.23 -0.23 4.00
C LYS A 321 -18.94 0.38 4.49
N PHE A 322 -18.83 0.59 5.79
CA PHE A 322 -17.64 1.11 6.46
C PHE A 322 -17.00 0.04 7.34
N GLN A 323 -15.67 0.09 7.46
CA GLN A 323 -14.91 -0.74 8.38
C GLN A 323 -14.04 0.14 9.27
N LEU A 324 -13.98 -0.18 10.56
CA LEU A 324 -13.12 0.48 11.54
C LEU A 324 -11.75 -0.18 11.54
N LEU A 325 -10.68 0.63 11.51
CA LEU A 325 -9.36 0.20 11.95
C LEU A 325 -9.17 0.67 13.39
N ASP A 326 -9.23 -0.26 14.35
CA ASP A 326 -9.07 0.11 15.76
C ASP A 326 -7.63 0.55 16.07
N ARG A 327 -7.52 1.76 16.61
CA ARG A 327 -6.30 2.43 17.03
C ARG A 327 -6.44 3.05 18.41
N SER A 328 -7.39 2.60 19.21
CA SER A 328 -7.65 3.11 20.55
C SER A 328 -6.42 3.11 21.48
N SER A 329 -5.46 2.21 21.25
CA SER A 329 -4.19 2.11 22.00
C SER A 329 -3.05 2.98 21.45
N SER A 330 -3.23 3.63 20.29
CA SER A 330 -2.19 4.43 19.65
C SER A 330 -2.00 5.76 20.35
N LYS A 331 -0.75 6.14 20.64
CA LYS A 331 -0.44 7.45 21.26
C LYS A 331 -0.09 8.54 20.26
N ASN A 332 0.13 8.19 19.00
CA ASN A 332 0.64 9.09 17.98
C ASN A 332 -0.40 9.38 16.91
N GLY A 333 -0.41 10.61 16.40
CA GLY A 333 -1.21 10.98 15.24
C GLY A 333 -0.70 10.37 13.94
N GLU A 334 -1.60 10.11 13.00
CA GLU A 334 -1.29 9.55 11.69
C GLU A 334 -2.33 9.99 10.65
N TYR A 335 -1.83 10.33 9.46
CA TYR A 335 -2.67 10.69 8.32
C TYR A 335 -3.17 9.43 7.63
N PHE A 336 -4.43 9.44 7.23
CA PHE A 336 -5.11 8.34 6.57
C PHE A 336 -5.83 8.80 5.30
N MET A 337 -5.77 7.96 4.28
CA MET A 337 -6.46 8.15 3.02
C MET A 337 -6.93 6.79 2.48
N HIS A 338 -8.09 6.78 1.80
CA HIS A 338 -8.52 5.60 1.06
C HIS A 338 -7.61 5.41 -0.18
N LYS A 339 -7.13 4.20 -0.43
CA LYS A 339 -6.14 3.95 -1.50
C LYS A 339 -6.64 4.41 -2.88
N SER A 340 -7.93 4.24 -3.15
CA SER A 340 -8.50 4.54 -4.46
C SER A 340 -8.66 6.02 -4.81
N ILE A 341 -8.28 6.94 -3.92
CA ILE A 341 -8.30 8.38 -4.19
C ILE A 341 -6.90 9.01 -4.20
N ILE A 342 -5.84 8.21 -4.04
CA ILE A 342 -4.43 8.68 -4.08
C ILE A 342 -4.09 9.27 -5.45
N ASP A 343 -4.65 8.72 -6.53
CA ASP A 343 -4.43 9.19 -7.90
C ASP A 343 -4.97 10.61 -8.16
N LYS A 344 -5.79 11.14 -7.25
CA LYS A 344 -6.32 12.50 -7.30
C LYS A 344 -5.34 13.54 -6.75
N ILE A 345 -4.29 13.13 -6.03
CA ILE A 345 -3.22 14.03 -5.62
C ILE A 345 -2.43 14.44 -6.87
N PRO A 346 -2.26 15.76 -7.15
CA PRO A 346 -1.50 16.23 -8.29
C PRO A 346 -0.09 15.62 -8.32
N SER A 347 0.26 15.02 -9.45
CA SER A 347 1.55 14.33 -9.58
C SER A 347 2.70 15.33 -9.74
N LYS A 348 3.78 15.11 -9.00
CA LYS A 348 5.08 15.78 -9.07
C LYS A 348 6.15 14.90 -9.70
N GLU A 349 5.75 13.88 -10.45
CA GLU A 349 6.65 12.93 -11.11
C GLU A 349 7.70 13.64 -11.99
N ASN A 350 7.27 14.50 -12.91
CA ASN A 350 8.21 15.19 -13.81
C ASN A 350 9.18 16.08 -13.03
N ILE A 351 8.70 16.76 -11.98
CA ILE A 351 9.53 17.61 -11.12
C ILE A 351 10.58 16.75 -10.38
N MET A 352 10.19 15.58 -9.87
CA MET A 352 11.13 14.65 -9.24
C MET A 352 12.19 14.15 -10.24
N ILE A 353 11.77 13.75 -11.44
CA ILE A 353 12.66 13.30 -12.53
C ILE A 353 13.65 14.41 -12.90
N ASP A 354 13.18 15.63 -13.06
CA ASP A 354 14.02 16.79 -13.40
C ASP A 354 15.01 17.12 -12.28
N ASN A 355 14.59 17.05 -11.01
CA ASN A 355 15.48 17.23 -9.87
C ASN A 355 16.58 16.16 -9.83
N ILE A 356 16.24 14.88 -10.06
CA ILE A 356 17.23 13.81 -10.14
C ILE A 356 18.20 14.09 -11.29
N LYS A 357 17.67 14.40 -12.49
CA LYS A 357 18.46 14.69 -13.68
C LYS A 357 19.40 15.87 -13.49
N GLN A 358 18.96 16.92 -12.80
CA GLN A 358 19.80 18.09 -12.50
C GLN A 358 20.90 17.74 -11.50
N TYR A 359 20.61 16.91 -10.50
CA TYR A 359 21.56 16.56 -9.45
C TYR A 359 22.67 15.60 -9.91
N ILE A 360 22.35 14.67 -10.82
CA ILE A 360 23.33 13.65 -11.26
C ILE A 360 24.26 14.12 -12.38
N LYS A 361 23.91 15.23 -13.07
CA LYS A 361 24.82 15.93 -13.99
C LYS A 361 25.98 16.51 -13.18
#